data_AF-A0A7W2ATE9-F1
#
_entry.id   AF-A0A7W2ATE9-F1
#
_cell.length_a   1.000
_cell.length_b   1.000
_cell.length_c   1.000
_cell.angle_alpha   90.00
_cell.angle_beta   90.00
_cell.angle_gamma   90.00
#
_symmetry.space_group_name_H-M   'P 1'
#
loop_
_entity.id
_entity.type
_entity.pdbx_description
1 polymer ?
#
loop_
_entity_poly.entity_id
_entity_poly.type
_entity_poly.pdbx_seq_one_letter_code
_entity_poly.pdbx_strand_id
1 'polypeptide(L)'
;MSLSSFVRTWLPLLILATVVIFNWPTGKLDFGNTSPWAGLILEVEVAQPLAAQPGLILAGLPVQDIEGKAGLFVCGAAEWNPGASAQPTLLAGRVEELRLQKAILLQETVALHRSPLIRLVLHQLPPSTNPTDLVGSLVQENTLKLRPVSPDSEPVLLNIGPERAKREFRVEFDEKTQRRWRGEPARFRTLWEDQEASDASLLEPYRHGKIVFPASASTDGVATEEGR
;
A
#
# COMPACT_ATOMS: atom_id res chain seq x y z
N MET A 1 -48.24 -25.10 -15.83
CA MET A 1 -47.20 -24.40 -16.63
C MET A 1 -47.13 -25.06 -18.00
N SER A 2 -47.14 -24.29 -19.08
CA SER A 2 -46.95 -24.87 -20.42
C SER A 2 -45.48 -25.23 -20.64
N LEU A 3 -45.22 -26.32 -21.37
CA LEU A 3 -43.85 -26.76 -21.71
C LEU A 3 -43.06 -25.63 -22.39
N SER A 4 -43.74 -24.81 -23.20
CA SER A 4 -43.20 -23.61 -23.84
C SER A 4 -42.69 -22.57 -22.82
N SER A 5 -43.46 -22.28 -21.76
CA SER A 5 -43.06 -21.34 -20.71
C SER A 5 -41.91 -21.88 -19.84
N PHE A 6 -41.87 -23.19 -19.61
CA PHE A 6 -40.77 -23.82 -18.90
C PHE A 6 -39.44 -23.72 -19.68
N VAL A 7 -39.47 -24.04 -20.98
CA VAL A 7 -38.27 -24.03 -21.83
C VAL A 7 -37.78 -22.62 -22.12
N ARG A 8 -38.67 -21.63 -22.35
CA ARG A 8 -38.25 -20.25 -22.65
C ARG A 8 -37.82 -19.45 -21.44
N THR A 9 -38.37 -19.70 -20.27
CA THR A 9 -38.19 -18.81 -19.11
C THR A 9 -37.46 -19.50 -17.97
N TRP A 10 -37.89 -20.71 -17.59
CA TRP A 10 -37.35 -21.38 -16.41
C TRP A 10 -36.04 -22.10 -16.66
N LEU A 11 -35.88 -22.72 -17.84
CA LEU A 11 -34.67 -23.43 -18.20
C LEU A 11 -33.44 -22.51 -18.28
N PRO A 12 -33.48 -21.31 -18.93
CA PRO A 12 -32.36 -20.38 -18.91
C PRO A 12 -32.04 -19.84 -17.51
N LEU A 13 -33.08 -19.60 -16.69
CA LEU A 13 -32.91 -19.15 -15.30
C LEU A 13 -32.23 -20.21 -14.43
N LEU A 14 -32.60 -21.49 -14.59
CA LEU A 14 -31.96 -22.60 -13.89
C LEU A 14 -30.52 -22.80 -14.34
N ILE A 15 -30.23 -22.70 -15.64
CA ILE A 15 -28.86 -22.77 -16.16
C ILE A 15 -28.03 -21.61 -15.60
N LEU A 16 -28.56 -20.38 -15.61
CA LEU A 16 -27.88 -19.21 -15.05
C LEU A 16 -27.61 -19.39 -13.55
N ALA A 17 -28.61 -19.83 -12.76
CA ALA A 17 -28.45 -20.09 -11.34
C ALA A 17 -27.39 -21.16 -11.07
N THR A 18 -27.35 -22.22 -11.89
CA THR A 18 -26.36 -23.29 -11.79
C THR A 18 -24.95 -22.77 -12.11
N VAL A 19 -24.79 -21.96 -13.16
CA VAL A 19 -23.53 -21.31 -13.51
C VAL A 19 -23.06 -20.37 -12.40
N VAL A 20 -23.97 -19.59 -11.80
CA VAL A 20 -23.68 -18.69 -10.69
C VAL A 20 -23.23 -19.48 -9.46
N ILE A 21 -23.91 -20.58 -9.11
CA ILE A 21 -23.54 -21.42 -7.95
C ILE A 21 -22.20 -22.12 -8.17
N PHE A 22 -21.94 -22.66 -9.37
CA PHE A 22 -20.69 -23.39 -9.66
C PHE A 22 -19.48 -22.48 -9.86
N ASN A 23 -19.68 -21.24 -10.32
CA ASN A 23 -18.64 -20.22 -10.36
C ASN A 23 -18.66 -19.31 -9.13
N TRP A 24 -19.51 -19.61 -8.13
CA TRP A 24 -19.53 -18.86 -6.89
C TRP A 24 -18.24 -19.19 -6.12
N PRO A 25 -17.39 -18.20 -5.81
CA PRO A 25 -16.19 -18.46 -5.04
C PRO A 25 -16.59 -18.91 -3.63
N THR A 26 -16.30 -20.17 -3.28
CA THR A 26 -16.59 -20.77 -1.96
C THR A 26 -15.48 -20.55 -0.93
N GLY A 27 -14.49 -19.72 -1.24
CA GLY A 27 -13.70 -19.05 -0.20
C GLY A 27 -14.58 -18.00 0.47
N LYS A 28 -14.45 -17.78 1.78
CA LYS A 28 -15.08 -16.64 2.46
C LYS A 28 -14.93 -15.41 1.58
N LEU A 29 -16.06 -14.92 1.04
CA LEU A 29 -16.16 -13.63 0.38
C LEU A 29 -15.98 -12.58 1.47
N ASP A 30 -14.73 -12.42 1.91
CA ASP A 30 -14.30 -11.30 2.70
C ASP A 30 -14.06 -10.16 1.72
N PHE A 31 -15.15 -9.54 1.27
CA PHE A 31 -15.10 -8.17 0.81
C PHE A 31 -14.98 -7.27 2.04
N GLY A 32 -13.86 -7.39 2.76
CA GLY A 32 -13.45 -6.35 3.69
C GLY A 32 -13.12 -5.09 2.88
N ASN A 33 -13.36 -3.92 3.46
CA ASN A 33 -12.84 -2.60 3.08
C ASN A 33 -11.41 -2.62 2.52
N THR A 34 -11.21 -3.08 1.29
CA THR A 34 -9.89 -3.32 0.74
C THR A 34 -9.58 -2.16 -0.18
N SER A 35 -8.68 -1.30 0.29
CA SER A 35 -8.16 -0.21 -0.51
C SER A 35 -7.54 -0.75 -1.81
N PRO A 36 -7.57 0.00 -2.91
CA PRO A 36 -6.98 -0.43 -4.20
C PRO A 36 -5.51 -0.84 -4.10
N TRP A 37 -4.78 -0.35 -3.10
CA TRP A 37 -3.37 -0.66 -2.83
C TRP A 37 -3.18 -1.75 -1.77
N ALA A 38 -4.23 -2.26 -1.12
CA ALA A 38 -4.12 -3.26 -0.07
C ALA A 38 -3.41 -4.54 -0.55
N GLY A 39 -2.42 -4.98 0.22
CA GLY A 39 -1.71 -6.23 -0.03
C GLY A 39 -0.62 -6.14 -1.10
N LEU A 40 -0.39 -4.97 -1.70
CA LEU A 40 0.78 -4.74 -2.55
C LEU A 40 2.02 -4.64 -1.65
N ILE A 41 3.13 -5.20 -2.11
CA ILE A 41 4.41 -5.19 -1.39
C ILE A 41 5.48 -4.62 -2.32
N LEU A 42 6.14 -3.58 -1.83
CA LEU A 42 7.25 -2.92 -2.51
C LEU A 42 8.54 -3.24 -1.79
N GLU A 43 9.54 -3.69 -2.51
CA GLU A 43 10.88 -3.88 -1.96
C GLU A 43 11.68 -2.61 -2.12
N VAL A 44 12.02 -2.00 -0.99
CA VAL A 44 12.62 -0.68 -0.99
C VAL A 44 14.06 -0.76 -0.53
N GLU A 45 14.96 -0.35 -1.42
CA GLU A 45 16.39 -0.27 -1.22
C GLU A 45 16.83 1.20 -1.26
N VAL A 46 17.65 1.62 -0.31
CA VAL A 46 18.20 2.98 -0.29
C VAL A 46 19.65 2.93 -0.73
N ALA A 47 19.95 3.56 -1.87
CA ALA A 47 21.30 3.66 -2.41
C ALA A 47 22.15 4.59 -1.50
N GLN A 48 23.25 4.06 -0.98
CA GLN A 48 24.02 4.64 0.13
C GLN A 48 24.74 5.96 -0.18
N PRO A 49 25.14 6.69 0.89
CA PRO A 49 26.53 6.56 1.34
C PRO A 49 26.67 5.97 2.78
N LEU A 50 27.78 5.27 3.03
CA LEU A 50 28.09 4.44 4.23
C LEU A 50 27.92 5.13 5.61
N ALA A 51 27.77 6.45 5.66
CA ALA A 51 27.67 7.25 6.90
C ALA A 51 26.25 7.73 7.23
N ALA A 52 25.23 7.23 6.53
CA ALA A 52 23.85 7.65 6.74
C ALA A 52 23.27 7.13 8.07
N GLN A 53 22.39 7.91 8.70
CA GLN A 53 21.62 7.46 9.86
C GLN A 53 20.42 6.59 9.40
N PRO A 54 19.90 5.68 10.25
CA PRO A 54 18.63 5.01 10.02
C PRO A 54 17.51 6.00 9.66
N GLY A 55 16.53 5.52 8.91
CA GLY A 55 15.47 6.36 8.41
C GLY A 55 14.12 5.64 8.41
N LEU A 56 13.09 6.46 8.32
CA LEU A 56 11.72 6.01 8.18
C LEU A 56 11.32 6.16 6.71
N ILE A 57 11.04 5.03 6.05
CA ILE A 57 10.46 5.02 4.71
C ILE A 57 8.95 5.05 4.88
N LEU A 58 8.30 6.04 4.26
CA LEU A 58 6.85 6.11 4.13
C LEU A 58 6.49 5.96 2.66
N ALA A 59 5.69 4.94 2.36
CA ALA A 59 5.05 4.77 1.07
C ALA A 59 3.62 5.29 1.17
N GLY A 60 3.27 6.30 0.38
CA GLY A 60 1.97 6.93 0.47
C GLY A 60 1.39 7.42 -0.84
N LEU A 61 0.14 7.87 -0.76
CA LEU A 61 -0.60 8.41 -1.89
C LEU A 61 -0.75 9.92 -1.73
N PRO A 62 -0.50 10.72 -2.79
CA PRO A 62 -0.74 12.14 -2.76
C PRO A 62 -2.21 12.45 -2.46
N VAL A 63 -2.43 13.32 -1.47
CA VAL A 63 -3.76 13.75 -1.02
C VAL A 63 -3.81 15.26 -0.83
N GLN A 64 -5.02 15.78 -0.69
CA GLN A 64 -5.30 17.14 -0.29
C GLN A 64 -6.33 17.12 0.84
N ASP A 65 -6.14 17.90 1.89
CA ASP A 65 -7.15 18.05 2.93
C ASP A 65 -8.31 18.97 2.50
N ILE A 66 -9.31 19.11 3.37
CA ILE A 66 -10.48 19.97 3.14
C ILE A 66 -10.15 21.46 2.99
N GLU A 67 -9.00 21.92 3.49
CA GLU A 67 -8.54 23.31 3.39
C GLU A 67 -7.68 23.53 2.14
N GLY A 68 -7.44 22.48 1.37
CA GLY A 68 -6.65 22.53 0.15
C GLY A 68 -5.16 22.30 0.37
N LYS A 69 -4.70 21.93 1.56
CA LYS A 69 -3.29 21.67 1.86
C LYS A 69 -2.87 20.30 1.33
N ALA A 70 -1.79 20.29 0.56
CA ALA A 70 -1.21 19.06 0.04
C ALA A 70 -0.63 18.19 1.16
N GLY A 71 -0.76 16.88 1.01
CA GLY A 71 -0.21 15.91 1.94
C GLY A 71 0.03 14.55 1.30
N LEU A 72 0.43 13.60 2.14
CA LEU A 72 0.68 12.22 1.75
C LEU A 72 -0.03 11.27 2.72
N PHE A 73 -0.97 10.47 2.23
CA PHE A 73 -1.62 9.43 3.02
C PHE A 73 -0.74 8.18 3.06
N VAL A 74 -0.29 7.81 4.26
CA VAL A 74 0.67 6.72 4.47
C VAL A 74 -0.04 5.38 4.29
N CYS A 75 0.35 4.65 3.26
CA CYS A 75 -0.20 3.35 2.91
C CYS A 75 0.70 2.20 3.39
N GLY A 76 2.01 2.42 3.45
CA GLY A 76 3.00 1.48 3.97
C GLY A 76 4.13 2.24 4.64
N ALA A 77 4.80 1.59 5.58
CA ALA A 77 5.91 2.19 6.30
C ALA A 77 6.91 1.10 6.68
N ALA A 78 8.20 1.43 6.57
CA ALA A 78 9.28 0.54 6.91
C ALA A 78 10.42 1.31 7.57
N GLU A 79 11.12 0.64 8.49
CA GLU A 79 12.38 1.13 9.01
C GLU A 79 13.49 0.74 8.04
N TRP A 80 14.31 1.72 7.67
CA TRP A 80 15.50 1.52 6.89
C TRP A 80 16.74 1.68 7.76
N ASN A 81 17.64 0.70 7.66
CA ASN A 81 18.94 0.71 8.31
C ASN A 81 20.07 0.76 7.26
N PRO A 82 21.13 1.54 7.49
CA PRO A 82 22.29 1.57 6.61
C PRO A 82 22.90 0.18 6.45
N GLY A 83 23.17 -0.24 5.21
CA GLY A 83 23.73 -1.57 4.92
C GLY A 83 22.73 -2.72 4.92
N ALA A 84 21.45 -2.46 5.23
CA ALA A 84 20.40 -3.46 5.08
C ALA A 84 20.10 -3.73 3.59
N SER A 85 19.72 -4.97 3.28
CA SER A 85 19.12 -5.35 2.00
C SER A 85 17.77 -4.64 1.80
N ALA A 86 17.24 -4.75 0.57
CA ALA A 86 15.92 -4.23 0.24
C ALA A 86 14.88 -4.66 1.28
N GLN A 87 14.13 -3.68 1.81
CA GLN A 87 13.14 -3.91 2.86
C GLN A 87 11.75 -4.07 2.25
N PRO A 88 11.03 -5.16 2.55
CA PRO A 88 9.67 -5.34 2.08
C PRO A 88 8.74 -4.37 2.81
N THR A 89 7.98 -3.57 2.05
CA THR A 89 7.03 -2.58 2.55
C THR A 89 5.63 -2.98 2.12
N LEU A 90 4.82 -3.45 3.06
CA LEU A 90 3.41 -3.80 2.83
C LEU A 90 2.54 -2.54 2.79
N LEU A 91 1.77 -2.39 1.71
CA LEU A 91 0.73 -1.37 1.61
C LEU A 91 -0.56 -1.89 2.26
N ALA A 92 -0.88 -1.36 3.44
CA ALA A 92 -2.00 -1.78 4.29
C ALA A 92 -2.92 -0.63 4.73
N GLY A 93 -2.67 0.61 4.31
CA GLY A 93 -3.53 1.76 4.65
C GLY A 93 -4.96 1.59 4.15
N ARG A 94 -5.95 2.01 4.93
CA ARG A 94 -7.37 1.77 4.64
C ARG A 94 -8.07 3.04 4.16
N VAL A 95 -9.12 2.87 3.34
CA VAL A 95 -9.92 4.01 2.86
C VAL A 95 -10.66 4.68 4.02
N GLU A 96 -11.01 3.94 5.07
CA GLU A 96 -11.67 4.48 6.26
C GLU A 96 -10.75 5.44 7.01
N GLU A 97 -9.47 5.11 7.14
CA GLU A 97 -8.46 5.97 7.77
C GLU A 97 -8.31 7.27 6.98
N LEU A 98 -8.26 7.19 5.65
CA LEU A 98 -8.26 8.36 4.77
C LEU A 98 -9.51 9.24 4.98
N ARG A 99 -10.70 8.63 5.07
CA ARG A 99 -11.96 9.35 5.33
C ARG A 99 -11.94 10.05 6.68
N LEU A 100 -11.47 9.37 7.73
CA LEU A 100 -11.35 9.95 9.08
C LEU A 100 -10.34 11.11 9.11
N GLN A 101 -9.30 11.05 8.29
CA GLN A 101 -8.34 12.14 8.13
C GLN A 101 -8.93 13.37 7.41
N LYS A 102 -10.13 13.26 6.81
CA LYS A 102 -10.76 14.30 5.99
C LYS A 102 -9.85 14.73 4.83
N ALA A 103 -9.22 13.74 4.18
CA ALA A 103 -8.34 13.96 3.04
C ALA A 103 -8.90 13.28 1.78
N ILE A 104 -8.63 13.90 0.63
CA ILE A 104 -9.07 13.47 -0.69
C ILE A 104 -7.85 13.02 -1.48
N LEU A 105 -7.94 11.86 -2.12
CA LEU A 105 -6.91 11.36 -3.03
C LEU A 105 -6.84 12.21 -4.29
N LEU A 106 -5.62 12.57 -4.69
CA LEU A 106 -5.38 13.29 -5.94
C LEU A 106 -5.37 12.38 -7.17
N GLN A 107 -5.21 11.07 -6.97
CA GLN A 107 -5.29 10.08 -8.03
C GLN A 107 -6.72 9.61 -8.25
N GLU A 108 -7.08 9.43 -9.52
CA GLU A 108 -8.37 8.87 -9.90
C GLU A 108 -8.51 7.41 -9.44
N THR A 109 -9.72 7.02 -9.04
CA THR A 109 -10.02 5.66 -8.55
C THR A 109 -9.63 4.58 -9.56
N VAL A 110 -9.87 4.81 -10.86
CA VAL A 110 -9.52 3.85 -11.91
C VAL A 110 -8.00 3.66 -12.00
N ALA A 111 -7.23 4.76 -11.89
CA ALA A 111 -5.78 4.70 -11.90
C ALA A 111 -5.23 3.95 -10.67
N LEU A 112 -5.84 4.15 -9.49
CA LEU A 112 -5.46 3.45 -8.26
C LEU A 112 -5.65 1.94 -8.33
N HIS A 113 -6.68 1.46 -9.04
CA HIS A 113 -6.91 0.03 -9.22
C HIS A 113 -6.01 -0.62 -10.27
N ARG A 114 -5.62 0.14 -11.30
CA ARG A 114 -4.80 -0.38 -12.40
C ARG A 114 -3.31 -0.29 -12.12
N SER A 115 -2.87 0.89 -11.70
CA SER A 115 -1.45 1.20 -11.54
C SER A 115 -1.27 2.34 -10.53
N PRO A 116 -1.39 2.09 -9.21
CA PRO A 116 -1.30 3.15 -8.23
C PRO A 116 0.09 3.80 -8.26
N LEU A 117 0.14 5.13 -8.32
CA LEU A 117 1.36 5.90 -8.19
C LEU A 117 1.66 6.12 -6.71
N ILE A 118 2.63 5.39 -6.18
CA ILE A 118 3.06 5.49 -4.80
C ILE A 118 4.21 6.48 -4.72
N ARG A 119 4.12 7.46 -3.83
CA ARG A 119 5.24 8.33 -3.47
C ARG A 119 5.90 7.75 -2.23
N LEU A 120 7.18 7.42 -2.36
CA LEU A 120 8.04 7.03 -1.28
C LEU A 120 8.83 8.24 -0.81
N VAL A 121 8.86 8.44 0.50
CA VAL A 121 9.64 9.50 1.16
C VAL A 121 10.46 8.89 2.28
N LEU A 122 11.70 9.37 2.42
CA LEU A 122 12.61 9.02 3.50
C LEU A 122 12.68 10.17 4.49
N HIS A 123 12.39 9.87 5.74
CA HIS A 123 12.54 10.79 6.86
C HIS A 123 13.58 10.28 7.85
N GLN A 124 13.90 11.08 8.86
CA GLN A 124 14.63 10.60 10.01
C GLN A 124 13.75 9.63 10.81
N LEU A 125 14.32 8.54 11.32
CA LEU A 125 13.57 7.62 12.19
C LEU A 125 13.32 8.29 13.55
N PRO A 126 12.07 8.57 13.94
CA PRO A 126 11.79 9.09 15.27
C PRO A 126 12.03 7.98 16.32
N PRO A 127 12.55 8.31 17.51
CA PRO A 127 12.83 7.32 18.53
C PRO A 127 11.57 6.56 18.93
N SER A 128 11.71 5.25 19.20
CA SER A 128 10.62 4.38 19.67
C SER A 128 9.40 4.29 18.74
N THR A 129 9.60 4.46 17.43
CA THR A 129 8.51 4.39 16.45
C THR A 129 8.46 3.01 15.81
N ASN A 130 7.31 2.34 15.91
CA ASN A 130 7.03 1.15 15.11
C ASN A 130 6.43 1.59 13.76
N PRO A 131 7.10 1.30 12.61
CA PRO A 131 6.62 1.73 11.30
C PRO A 131 5.18 1.30 10.99
N THR A 132 4.76 0.10 11.42
CA THR A 132 3.41 -0.41 11.12
C THR A 132 2.30 0.45 11.73
N ASP A 133 2.59 1.15 12.83
CA ASP A 133 1.61 2.01 13.51
C ASP A 133 1.37 3.33 12.79
N LEU A 134 2.26 3.68 11.85
CA LEU A 134 2.18 4.90 11.06
C LEU A 134 1.30 4.73 9.82
N VAL A 135 0.97 3.50 9.43
CA VAL A 135 0.07 3.21 8.32
C VAL A 135 -1.33 3.77 8.62
N GLY A 136 -1.93 4.47 7.65
CA GLY A 136 -3.18 5.20 7.81
C GLY A 136 -3.03 6.65 8.29
N SER A 137 -1.79 7.08 8.57
CA SER A 137 -1.49 8.44 8.98
C SER A 137 -1.41 9.39 7.78
N LEU A 138 -1.43 10.70 8.06
CA LEU A 138 -1.30 11.76 7.06
C LEU A 138 -0.02 12.56 7.30
N VAL A 139 0.85 12.65 6.31
CA VAL A 139 2.01 13.55 6.33
C VAL A 139 1.62 14.88 5.69
N GLN A 140 1.93 15.98 6.36
CA GLN A 140 1.88 17.33 5.81
C GLN A 140 3.14 18.07 6.24
N GLU A 141 3.89 18.59 5.26
CA GLU A 141 5.22 19.18 5.48
C GLU A 141 6.15 18.18 6.20
N ASN A 142 6.48 18.43 7.46
CA ASN A 142 7.35 17.59 8.30
C ASN A 142 6.61 16.98 9.49
N THR A 143 5.27 17.05 9.49
CA THR A 143 4.42 16.55 10.56
C THR A 143 3.60 15.37 10.07
N LEU A 144 3.65 14.30 10.85
CA LEU A 144 2.81 13.13 10.70
C LEU A 144 1.63 13.24 11.67
N LYS A 145 0.43 13.37 11.12
CA LYS A 145 -0.83 13.25 11.86
C LYS A 145 -1.21 11.78 11.90
N LEU A 146 -1.11 11.16 13.09
CA LEU A 146 -1.41 9.74 13.26
C LEU A 146 -2.86 9.43 12.89
N ARG A 147 -3.11 8.18 12.47
CA ARG A 147 -4.45 7.72 12.11
C ARG A 147 -5.46 7.99 13.26
N PRO A 148 -6.65 8.54 12.99
CA PRO A 148 -7.66 8.76 14.01
C PRO A 148 -8.31 7.42 14.37
N VAL A 149 -8.64 7.23 15.65
CA VAL A 149 -9.45 6.07 16.11
C VAL A 149 -10.94 6.33 15.99
N SER A 150 -11.35 7.61 15.98
CA SER A 150 -12.73 8.05 15.81
C SER A 150 -12.79 9.43 15.12
N PRO A 151 -13.96 9.83 14.57
CA PRO A 151 -14.13 11.16 13.95
C PRO A 151 -13.84 12.34 14.87
N ASP A 152 -14.04 12.15 16.19
CA ASP A 152 -13.92 13.18 17.23
C ASP A 152 -12.60 13.09 18.01
N SER A 153 -11.70 12.19 17.59
CA SER A 153 -10.38 12.05 18.23
C SER A 153 -9.55 13.31 18.02
N GLU A 154 -8.92 13.83 19.07
CA GLU A 154 -7.88 14.83 18.91
C GLU A 154 -6.71 14.24 18.09
N PRO A 155 -6.18 14.99 17.10
CA PRO A 155 -5.13 14.48 16.25
C PRO A 155 -3.80 14.42 17.02
N VAL A 156 -3.20 13.24 17.08
CA VAL A 156 -1.84 13.09 17.60
C VAL A 156 -0.85 13.43 16.49
N LEU A 157 -0.02 14.44 16.74
CA LEU A 157 0.96 14.94 15.79
C LEU A 157 2.36 14.51 16.20
N LEU A 158 3.12 13.95 15.26
CA LEU A 158 4.50 13.55 15.41
C LEU A 158 5.37 14.35 14.42
N ASN A 159 6.43 14.97 14.91
CA ASN A 159 7.43 15.57 14.03
C ASN A 159 8.36 14.46 13.51
N ILE A 160 8.35 14.25 12.20
CA ILE A 160 9.18 13.24 11.52
C ILE A 160 10.44 13.85 10.89
N GLY A 161 10.68 15.13 11.12
CA GLY A 161 11.83 15.85 10.56
C GLY A 161 11.72 16.09 9.05
N PRO A 162 12.73 16.75 8.46
CA PRO A 162 12.72 17.07 7.04
C PRO A 162 12.77 15.80 6.17
N GLU A 163 12.12 15.88 5.01
CA GLU A 163 12.30 14.89 3.94
C GLU A 163 13.77 14.84 3.52
N ARG A 164 14.38 13.65 3.61
CA ARG A 164 15.75 13.38 3.18
C ARG A 164 15.83 13.06 1.70
N ALA A 165 14.84 12.34 1.19
CA ALA A 165 14.73 11.93 -0.20
C ALA A 165 13.29 11.54 -0.52
N LYS A 166 12.95 11.58 -1.81
CA LYS A 166 11.67 11.11 -2.33
C LYS A 166 11.82 10.43 -3.66
N ARG A 167 10.88 9.54 -3.98
CA ARG A 167 10.74 8.91 -5.29
C ARG A 167 9.28 8.57 -5.56
N GLU A 168 8.86 8.68 -6.80
CA GLU A 168 7.55 8.18 -7.23
C GLU A 168 7.73 6.84 -7.94
N PHE A 169 6.80 5.93 -7.71
CA PHE A 169 6.82 4.59 -8.26
C PHE A 169 5.41 4.17 -8.65
N ARG A 170 5.24 3.77 -9.91
CA ARG A 170 3.97 3.24 -10.41
C ARG A 170 3.98 1.73 -10.22
N VAL A 171 3.05 1.20 -9.44
CA VAL A 171 2.95 -0.24 -9.23
C VAL A 171 2.16 -0.84 -10.39
N GLU A 172 2.78 -1.71 -11.18
CA GLU A 172 2.06 -2.52 -12.16
C GLU A 172 1.70 -3.85 -11.52
N PHE A 173 0.42 -4.23 -11.59
CA PHE A 173 -0.08 -5.47 -11.01
C PHE A 173 -0.58 -6.40 -12.11
N ASP A 174 0.11 -7.54 -12.28
CA ASP A 174 -0.31 -8.62 -13.17
C ASP A 174 -1.04 -9.70 -12.38
N GLU A 175 -2.38 -9.71 -12.49
CA GLU A 175 -3.25 -10.69 -11.83
C GLU A 175 -2.96 -12.15 -12.19
N LYS A 176 -2.24 -12.43 -13.28
CA LYS A 176 -1.89 -13.80 -13.70
C LYS A 176 -0.71 -14.37 -12.94
N THR A 177 0.27 -13.53 -12.62
CA THR A 177 1.57 -13.95 -12.06
C THR A 177 1.76 -13.48 -10.62
N GLN A 178 1.08 -12.40 -10.22
CA GLN A 178 1.22 -11.80 -8.91
C GLN A 178 -0.01 -12.03 -8.02
N ARG A 179 0.22 -11.95 -6.71
CA ARG A 179 -0.77 -12.15 -5.66
C ARG A 179 -0.60 -11.07 -4.61
N ARG A 180 -1.73 -10.53 -4.16
CA ARG A 180 -1.78 -9.60 -3.02
C ARG A 180 -1.64 -10.35 -1.72
N TRP A 181 -0.87 -9.78 -0.80
CA TRP A 181 -0.79 -10.27 0.57
C TRP A 181 -2.12 -10.08 1.30
N ARG A 182 -2.57 -11.12 2.00
CA ARG A 182 -3.83 -11.12 2.78
C ARG A 182 -3.64 -11.42 4.26
N GLY A 183 -2.39 -11.60 4.69
CA GLY A 183 -2.07 -11.83 6.10
C GLY A 183 -2.22 -10.57 6.94
N GLU A 184 -2.14 -10.73 8.25
CA GLU A 184 -2.22 -9.63 9.20
C GLU A 184 -1.03 -8.67 9.05
N PRO A 185 -1.25 -7.36 8.85
CA PRO A 185 -0.15 -6.40 8.66
C PRO A 185 0.85 -6.37 9.81
N ALA A 186 0.39 -6.54 11.06
CA ALA A 186 1.24 -6.55 12.25
C ALA A 186 2.25 -7.71 12.26
N ARG A 187 1.91 -8.84 11.60
CA ARG A 187 2.77 -10.02 11.52
C ARG A 187 3.53 -10.11 10.20
N PHE A 188 3.33 -9.14 9.30
CA PHE A 188 3.89 -9.17 7.96
C PHE A 188 5.40 -9.38 7.95
N ARG A 189 6.14 -8.58 8.72
CA ARG A 189 7.62 -8.61 8.71
C ARG A 189 8.15 -9.97 9.13
N THR A 190 7.67 -10.50 10.24
CA THR A 190 8.05 -11.83 10.74
C THR A 190 7.70 -12.93 9.73
N LEU A 191 6.48 -12.92 9.17
CA LEU A 191 6.06 -13.93 8.21
C LEU A 191 6.85 -13.86 6.90
N TRP A 192 7.23 -12.66 6.47
CA TRP A 192 8.08 -12.47 5.30
C TRP A 192 9.49 -13.02 5.55
N GLU A 193 10.12 -12.64 6.66
CA GLU A 193 11.47 -13.09 7.02
C GLU A 193 11.55 -14.61 7.22
N ASP A 194 10.55 -15.19 7.90
CA ASP A 194 10.44 -16.66 8.07
C ASP A 194 10.32 -17.37 6.72
N GLN A 195 9.53 -16.82 5.80
CA GLN A 195 9.35 -17.40 4.46
C GLN A 195 10.59 -17.22 3.60
N GLU A 196 11.26 -16.07 3.68
CA GLU A 196 12.50 -15.80 2.96
C GLU A 196 13.64 -16.73 3.40
N ALA A 197 13.72 -17.03 4.69
CA ALA A 197 14.68 -17.98 5.25
C ALA A 197 14.37 -19.45 4.90
N SER A 198 13.09 -19.79 4.75
CA SER A 198 12.63 -21.15 4.43
C SER A 198 12.68 -21.45 2.93
N ASP A 199 12.02 -20.63 2.12
CA ASP A 199 11.98 -20.72 0.66
C ASP A 199 11.56 -19.37 0.05
N ALA A 200 12.55 -18.61 -0.41
CA ALA A 200 12.34 -17.30 -1.02
C ALA A 200 11.56 -17.35 -2.34
N SER A 201 11.53 -18.49 -3.04
CA SER A 201 10.84 -18.60 -4.34
C SER A 201 9.32 -18.47 -4.21
N LEU A 202 8.77 -18.78 -3.04
CA LEU A 202 7.35 -18.64 -2.74
C LEU A 202 6.92 -17.18 -2.54
N LEU A 203 7.87 -16.25 -2.40
CA LEU A 203 7.61 -14.81 -2.28
C LEU A 203 7.51 -14.10 -3.64
N GLU A 204 7.99 -14.70 -4.72
CA GLU A 204 7.99 -14.08 -6.06
C GLU A 204 6.62 -13.53 -6.48
N PRO A 205 5.49 -14.26 -6.31
CA PRO A 205 4.18 -13.71 -6.65
C PRO A 205 3.79 -12.47 -5.83
N TYR A 206 4.39 -12.28 -4.66
CA TYR A 206 4.08 -11.17 -3.76
C TYR A 206 5.01 -9.97 -3.94
N ARG A 207 6.05 -10.04 -4.79
CA ARG A 207 6.94 -8.91 -5.11
C ARG A 207 6.29 -8.05 -6.20
N HIS A 208 5.75 -6.89 -5.83
CA HIS A 208 5.01 -6.00 -6.76
C HIS A 208 5.89 -4.88 -7.35
N GLY A 209 7.14 -4.79 -6.90
CA GLY A 209 8.10 -3.82 -7.43
C GLY A 209 9.31 -3.70 -6.53
N LYS A 210 10.47 -3.46 -7.15
CA LYS A 210 11.72 -3.14 -6.47
C LYS A 210 12.07 -1.68 -6.74
N ILE A 211 12.39 -0.95 -5.68
CA ILE A 211 12.60 0.49 -5.72
C ILE A 211 13.95 0.77 -5.09
N VAL A 212 14.88 1.31 -5.89
CA VAL A 212 16.15 1.81 -5.39
C VAL A 212 16.06 3.32 -5.36
N PHE A 213 16.27 4.01 -4.24
CA PHE A 213 16.22 5.48 -4.25
C PHE A 213 17.35 6.09 -3.41
N PRO A 214 17.83 7.29 -3.75
CA PRO A 214 19.06 7.83 -3.17
C PRO A 214 18.88 8.18 -1.70
N ALA A 215 19.90 7.94 -0.87
CA ALA A 215 19.90 8.26 0.57
C ALA A 215 19.82 9.77 0.89
N SER A 216 19.98 10.62 -0.13
CA SER A 216 19.84 12.06 -0.08
C SER A 216 19.15 12.54 -1.36
N ALA A 217 18.33 13.59 -1.26
CA ALA A 217 17.75 14.25 -2.42
C ALA A 217 18.86 14.62 -3.41
N SER A 218 18.75 14.11 -4.64
CA SER A 218 19.48 14.70 -5.77
C SER A 218 19.01 16.15 -5.89
N THR A 219 19.96 17.09 -6.03
CA THR A 219 19.65 18.49 -6.38
C THR A 219 18.97 18.61 -7.73
N ASP A 220 18.99 17.55 -8.55
CA ASP A 220 18.40 17.52 -9.88
C ASP A 220 17.39 16.39 -10.04
N GLY A 221 16.19 16.78 -10.47
CA GLY A 221 15.39 16.02 -11.43
C GLY A 221 14.65 14.80 -10.91
N VAL A 222 13.32 14.87 -10.97
CA VAL A 222 12.41 13.73 -10.91
C VAL A 222 12.88 12.63 -11.87
N ALA A 223 13.44 11.55 -11.33
CA ALA A 223 13.69 10.33 -12.07
C ALA A 223 12.45 9.43 -11.98
N THR A 224 11.54 9.59 -12.92
CA THR A 224 10.55 8.55 -13.26
C THR A 224 11.30 7.46 -14.03
N GLU A 225 11.77 6.41 -13.35
CA GLU A 225 12.07 5.17 -14.06
C GLU A 225 10.76 4.41 -14.23
N GLU A 226 10.37 4.20 -15.49
CA GLU A 226 9.46 3.13 -15.89
C GLU A 226 10.24 1.81 -15.81
N GLY A 227 9.92 0.97 -14.84
CA GLY A 227 10.60 -0.30 -14.60
C GLY A 227 9.78 -1.48 -15.11
N ARG A 228 10.39 -2.26 -16.00
CA ARG A 228 10.03 -3.67 -16.29
C ARG A 228 10.51 -4.60 -15.19
#